data_AF-A0A6I7PDY6-F1
#
_entry.id   AF-A0A6I7PDY6-F1
#
_cell.length_a   1.000
_cell.length_b   1.000
_cell.length_c   1.000
_cell.angle_alpha   90.00
_cell.angle_beta   90.00
_cell.angle_gamma   90.00
#
_symmetry.space_group_name_H-M   'P 1'
#
loop_
_entity.id
_entity.type
_entity.pdbx_description
1 polymer ?
#
loop_
_entity_poly.entity_id
_entity_poly.type
_entity_poly.pdbx_seq_one_letter_code
_entity_poly.pdbx_strand_id
1 'polypeptide(L)'
;MILLGFTAAFALEDRIELGSRDHWSDMRVLQNVIIRSGFRGAYDLLLEDYREPTQPETDLLISFDSLPLHDAAGRYRADDSGIEISTTVRRVGDAAGVFRGDGRALALEPRAGAAFFPGTFWDSLEIEFWLYPATLEEGETLLRWDGARQGHDGVTPQQLRVYVRNRRLVWEFVNLFIPPHGAPTTITVTAHGGVVPRRWSHHQLRYDARFGVLEYLVDREPQGIEYATSSGAERGDVFTAFVGESAAGPLRIGSSYRGFIDELRITHAARLPEPRAPYRPLPQDSGLAVSAPLPLGNRGGRIVAIDAVWSAPYDSDVRFFYRVGDKRATIEGLAGAWAPFEPGIPLQPISEGRYVQVRIELLPDPRGRESPRVSQLSIDYEPYPPPPRPVGLTATAADGAVELNWNAIHGSDVAGYLVYYGESPGAYFGDEAVAGRSPIDVGDRTRIRLEGLSNGRAYYFAVAAYGRTGVADAGRLSAEAFARPSRAAR
;
A
#
# COMPACT_ATOMS: atom_id res chain seq x y z
N MET A 1 49.43 33.81 17.97
CA MET A 1 48.11 33.72 17.28
C MET A 1 48.39 33.28 15.84
N ILE A 2 48.27 32.00 15.55
CA ILE A 2 48.36 31.45 14.19
C ILE A 2 47.08 30.63 14.02
N LEU A 3 46.12 31.17 13.28
CA LEU A 3 44.94 30.43 12.84
C LEU A 3 45.39 29.47 11.72
N LEU A 4 45.38 28.17 12.00
CA LEU A 4 45.30 27.16 10.95
C LEU A 4 43.85 27.13 10.44
N GLY A 5 43.63 27.67 9.24
CA GLY A 5 42.41 27.46 8.50
C GLY A 5 42.41 26.03 7.92
N PHE A 6 41.71 25.11 8.59
CA PHE A 6 41.27 23.88 7.95
C PHE A 6 40.15 24.26 6.97
N THR A 7 40.45 24.25 5.67
CA THR A 7 39.41 24.15 4.64
C THR A 7 38.80 22.77 4.73
N ALA A 8 37.65 22.65 5.40
CA ALA A 8 36.80 21.47 5.29
C ALA A 8 36.34 21.37 3.82
N ALA A 9 36.73 20.30 3.14
CA ALA A 9 36.09 19.92 1.90
C ALA A 9 34.66 19.51 2.25
N PHE A 10 33.68 20.32 1.87
CA PHE A 10 32.27 19.93 1.98
C PHE A 10 32.07 18.70 1.08
N ALA A 11 31.78 17.53 1.67
CA ALA A 11 31.27 16.39 0.93
C ALA A 11 29.91 16.81 0.32
N LEU A 12 29.70 16.52 -0.95
CA LEU A 12 28.43 16.82 -1.63
C LEU A 12 27.43 15.76 -1.17
N GLU A 13 26.55 16.09 -0.23
CA GLU A 13 25.43 15.21 0.14
C GLU A 13 24.37 15.24 -0.98
N ASP A 14 23.90 14.06 -1.38
CA ASP A 14 22.78 13.86 -2.29
C ASP A 14 21.61 13.21 -1.55
N ARG A 15 20.39 13.39 -2.08
CA ARG A 15 19.16 12.92 -1.43
C ARG A 15 18.28 12.12 -2.40
N ILE A 16 17.74 11.00 -1.90
CA ILE A 16 16.64 10.26 -2.54
C ILE A 16 15.38 10.49 -1.71
N GLU A 17 14.28 10.90 -2.35
CA GLU A 17 12.98 11.06 -1.70
C GLU A 17 11.98 10.02 -2.23
N LEU A 18 11.24 9.39 -1.32
CA LEU A 18 10.17 8.43 -1.62
C LEU A 18 8.86 8.92 -1.00
N GLY A 19 7.74 8.63 -1.66
CA GLY A 19 6.41 9.02 -1.18
C GLY A 19 6.02 10.43 -1.61
N SER A 20 5.24 11.14 -0.78
CA SER A 20 4.79 12.51 -1.06
C SER A 20 4.28 12.70 -2.49
N ARG A 21 5.04 13.40 -3.35
CA ARG A 21 4.71 13.68 -4.77
C ARG A 21 5.09 12.58 -5.75
N ASP A 22 5.94 11.64 -5.36
CA ASP A 22 6.32 10.48 -6.19
C ASP A 22 5.32 9.32 -6.05
N HIS A 23 4.34 9.44 -5.15
CA HIS A 23 3.27 8.46 -4.94
C HIS A 23 3.81 7.05 -4.64
N TRP A 24 4.99 6.97 -4.01
CA TRP A 24 5.67 5.72 -3.68
C TRP A 24 5.96 4.85 -4.92
N SER A 25 6.29 5.45 -6.06
CA SER A 25 6.47 4.75 -7.35
C SER A 25 7.58 3.70 -7.34
N ASP A 26 8.55 3.84 -6.43
CA ASP A 26 9.65 2.91 -6.22
C ASP A 26 9.31 1.73 -5.30
N MET A 27 8.12 1.68 -4.69
CA MET A 27 7.68 0.49 -3.95
C MET A 27 7.39 -0.67 -4.92
N ARG A 28 7.89 -1.86 -4.56
CA ARG A 28 7.77 -3.07 -5.39
C ARG A 28 7.00 -4.19 -4.70
N VAL A 29 7.11 -4.28 -3.38
CA VAL A 29 6.34 -5.22 -2.58
C VAL A 29 5.45 -4.43 -1.64
N LEU A 30 4.14 -4.66 -1.72
CA LEU A 30 3.14 -4.18 -0.78
C LEU A 30 2.33 -5.39 -0.33
N GLN A 31 2.31 -5.68 0.96
CA GLN A 31 1.52 -6.76 1.57
C GLN A 31 0.74 -6.18 2.73
N ASN A 32 -0.60 -6.25 2.69
CA ASN A 32 -1.48 -5.58 3.65
C ASN A 32 -1.19 -4.07 3.77
N VAL A 33 -0.73 -3.44 2.69
CA VAL A 33 -0.40 -2.02 2.62
C VAL A 33 -1.01 -1.43 1.36
N ILE A 34 -1.63 -0.27 1.52
CA ILE A 34 -2.24 0.51 0.45
C ILE A 34 -1.66 1.91 0.42
N ILE A 35 -1.70 2.54 -0.75
CA ILE A 35 -1.29 3.93 -0.96
C ILE A 35 -2.56 4.76 -1.16
N ARG A 36 -2.80 5.76 -0.29
CA ARG A 36 -3.97 6.65 -0.38
C ARG A 36 -3.59 8.12 -0.22
N SER A 37 -4.43 9.02 -0.73
CA SER A 37 -4.26 10.45 -0.50
C SER A 37 -4.36 10.78 0.99
N GLY A 38 -3.32 11.38 1.53
CA GLY A 38 -3.09 11.69 2.94
C GLY A 38 -3.00 13.19 3.25
N PHE A 39 -2.33 13.52 4.36
CA PHE A 39 -2.25 14.87 4.90
C PHE A 39 -1.59 15.85 3.92
N ARG A 40 -2.21 17.03 3.72
CA ARG A 40 -1.74 18.09 2.80
C ARG A 40 -1.60 17.67 1.32
N GLY A 41 -2.28 16.62 0.88
CA GLY A 41 -2.28 16.18 -0.52
C GLY A 41 -1.09 15.29 -0.91
N ALA A 42 -0.31 14.81 0.06
CA ALA A 42 0.68 13.75 -0.12
C ALA A 42 -0.03 12.39 -0.26
N TYR A 43 0.68 11.35 -0.74
CA TYR A 43 0.20 9.97 -0.69
C TYR A 43 0.86 9.22 0.47
N ASP A 44 0.06 8.63 1.34
CA ASP A 44 0.49 7.92 2.54
C ASP A 44 0.46 6.40 2.29
N LEU A 45 1.46 5.68 2.81
CA LEU A 45 1.37 4.24 3.04
C LEU A 45 0.56 3.99 4.31
N LEU A 46 -0.46 3.15 4.20
CA LEU A 46 -1.39 2.79 5.26
C LEU A 46 -1.58 1.27 5.26
N LEU A 47 -2.06 0.71 6.37
CA LEU A 47 -2.54 -0.66 6.36
C LEU A 47 -3.77 -0.78 5.46
N GLU A 48 -3.82 -1.86 4.69
CA GLU A 48 -5.02 -2.24 3.95
C GLU A 48 -6.17 -2.50 4.94
N ASP A 49 -7.39 -2.13 4.57
CA ASP A 49 -8.54 -2.44 5.43
C ASP A 49 -8.83 -3.95 5.38
N TYR A 50 -9.18 -4.57 6.51
CA TYR A 50 -9.66 -5.94 6.55
C TYR A 50 -11.03 -6.01 5.89
N ARG A 51 -11.13 -6.78 4.81
CA ARG A 51 -12.37 -7.07 4.09
C ARG A 51 -12.64 -8.56 4.16
N GLU A 52 -13.79 -8.95 4.72
CA GLU A 52 -14.16 -10.35 4.69
C GLU A 52 -14.61 -10.71 3.26
N PRO A 53 -13.96 -11.67 2.58
CA PRO A 53 -14.39 -12.08 1.25
C PRO A 53 -15.78 -12.72 1.29
N THR A 54 -16.37 -12.93 0.12
CA THR A 54 -17.59 -13.73 0.02
C THR A 54 -17.30 -15.18 0.43
N GLN A 55 -18.26 -15.76 1.14
CA GLN A 55 -18.28 -17.17 1.52
C GLN A 55 -19.42 -17.87 0.75
N PRO A 56 -19.47 -19.22 0.69
CA PRO A 56 -20.59 -19.94 0.06
C PRO A 56 -21.98 -19.54 0.57
N GLU A 57 -22.07 -19.19 1.86
CA GLU A 57 -23.27 -18.71 2.55
C GLU A 57 -23.56 -17.21 2.37
N THR A 58 -22.63 -16.44 1.79
CA THR A 58 -22.87 -15.02 1.52
C THR A 58 -23.92 -14.89 0.43
N ASP A 59 -25.02 -14.24 0.78
CA ASP A 59 -26.16 -14.02 -0.09
C ASP A 59 -26.07 -12.68 -0.82
N LEU A 60 -25.58 -11.64 -0.15
CA LEU A 60 -25.33 -10.31 -0.70
C LEU A 60 -24.04 -9.74 -0.10
N LEU A 61 -23.23 -9.05 -0.91
CA LEU A 61 -22.19 -8.15 -0.41
C LEU A 61 -22.05 -6.92 -1.33
N ILE A 62 -22.35 -5.73 -0.80
CA ILE A 62 -22.12 -4.43 -1.44
C ILE A 62 -21.12 -3.62 -0.61
N SER A 63 -19.92 -3.39 -1.15
CA SER A 63 -18.85 -2.65 -0.44
C SER A 63 -18.89 -1.14 -0.64
N PHE A 64 -19.57 -0.63 -1.67
CA PHE A 64 -19.60 0.79 -2.03
C PHE A 64 -18.25 1.43 -2.43
N ASP A 65 -17.22 0.63 -2.72
CA ASP A 65 -15.88 1.13 -3.07
C ASP A 65 -15.80 1.90 -4.40
N SER A 66 -16.66 1.54 -5.36
CA SER A 66 -16.69 2.15 -6.68
C SER A 66 -18.06 2.03 -7.33
N LEU A 67 -18.32 2.90 -8.31
CA LEU A 67 -19.50 2.83 -9.17
C LEU A 67 -19.11 2.26 -10.55
N PRO A 68 -19.97 1.44 -11.19
CA PRO A 68 -21.28 1.00 -10.71
C PRO A 68 -21.18 -0.01 -9.56
N LEU A 69 -22.19 -0.05 -8.70
CA LEU A 69 -22.26 -0.99 -7.58
C LEU A 69 -22.48 -2.41 -8.09
N HIS A 70 -21.75 -3.35 -7.50
CA HIS A 70 -21.82 -4.77 -7.82
C HIS A 70 -22.01 -5.59 -6.55
N ASP A 71 -22.92 -6.56 -6.61
CA ASP A 71 -23.01 -7.61 -5.59
C ASP A 71 -21.89 -8.62 -5.81
N ALA A 72 -20.94 -8.68 -4.88
CA ALA A 72 -19.82 -9.61 -4.94
C ALA A 72 -20.26 -11.09 -4.82
N ALA A 73 -21.44 -11.37 -4.25
CA ALA A 73 -22.02 -12.71 -4.22
C ALA A 73 -22.78 -13.08 -5.50
N GLY A 74 -23.13 -12.08 -6.33
CA GLY A 74 -23.77 -12.25 -7.63
C GLY A 74 -25.25 -12.67 -7.62
N ARG A 75 -25.91 -12.67 -6.46
CA ARG A 75 -27.32 -13.05 -6.29
C ARG A 75 -28.28 -11.87 -6.40
N TYR A 76 -27.78 -10.64 -6.42
CA TYR A 76 -28.58 -9.43 -6.60
C TYR A 76 -28.11 -8.62 -7.80
N ARG A 77 -29.06 -7.95 -8.45
CA ARG A 77 -28.75 -6.83 -9.36
C ARG A 77 -28.95 -5.53 -8.60
N ALA A 78 -27.90 -4.72 -8.50
CA ALA A 78 -27.98 -3.37 -7.95
C ALA A 78 -28.44 -2.39 -9.04
N ASP A 79 -29.49 -1.62 -8.74
CA ASP A 79 -29.81 -0.36 -9.41
C ASP A 79 -29.34 0.78 -8.51
N ASP A 80 -28.26 1.41 -8.93
CA ASP A 80 -27.52 2.46 -8.24
C ASP A 80 -27.71 3.84 -8.88
N SER A 81 -28.71 4.00 -9.76
CA SER A 81 -28.96 5.21 -10.55
C SER A 81 -29.16 6.50 -9.73
N GLY A 82 -29.40 6.37 -8.42
CA GLY A 82 -29.52 7.47 -7.47
C GLY A 82 -28.45 7.51 -6.37
N ILE A 83 -27.38 6.72 -6.48
CA ILE A 83 -26.35 6.57 -5.45
C ILE A 83 -25.07 7.31 -5.80
N GLU A 84 -24.54 8.00 -4.80
CA GLU A 84 -23.20 8.58 -4.82
C GLU A 84 -22.31 7.81 -3.84
N ILE A 85 -20.99 7.90 -4.01
CA ILE A 85 -20.00 7.33 -3.08
C ILE A 85 -19.08 8.43 -2.55
N SER A 86 -18.58 8.27 -1.32
CA SER A 86 -17.62 9.18 -0.70
C SER A 86 -16.31 8.48 -0.40
N THR A 87 -15.22 8.98 -0.98
CA THR A 87 -13.86 8.52 -0.67
C THR A 87 -13.29 9.17 0.59
N THR A 88 -13.97 10.17 1.17
CA THR A 88 -13.48 10.91 2.36
C THR A 88 -14.15 10.47 3.64
N VAL A 89 -15.45 10.16 3.60
CA VAL A 89 -16.21 9.60 4.73
C VAL A 89 -16.55 8.16 4.38
N ARG A 90 -15.76 7.24 4.92
CA ARG A 90 -15.88 5.79 4.70
C ARG A 90 -15.47 5.02 5.96
N ARG A 91 -15.75 3.72 6.00
CA ARG A 91 -15.40 2.85 7.13
C ARG A 91 -14.44 1.74 6.74
N VAL A 92 -14.73 1.03 5.66
CA VAL A 92 -13.91 -0.06 5.12
C VAL A 92 -13.68 0.24 3.64
N GLY A 93 -12.52 -0.15 3.14
CA GLY A 93 -12.19 0.04 1.74
C GLY A 93 -12.07 1.50 1.32
N ASP A 94 -12.38 1.76 0.04
CA ASP A 94 -11.99 2.98 -0.67
C ASP A 94 -13.09 4.04 -0.69
N ALA A 95 -14.35 3.66 -0.48
CA ALA A 95 -15.46 4.58 -0.36
C ALA A 95 -16.64 3.99 0.42
N ALA A 96 -17.60 4.83 0.80
CA ALA A 96 -18.89 4.41 1.34
C ALA A 96 -20.05 5.04 0.57
N GLY A 97 -21.22 4.40 0.60
CA GLY A 97 -22.43 4.87 -0.06
C GLY A 97 -23.00 6.11 0.62
N VAL A 98 -23.39 7.12 -0.15
CA VAL A 98 -23.95 8.38 0.33
C VAL A 98 -25.47 8.37 0.13
N PHE A 99 -26.20 8.66 1.21
CA PHE A 99 -27.66 8.72 1.20
C PHE A 99 -28.13 10.09 1.69
N ARG A 100 -28.97 10.75 0.88
CA ARG A 100 -29.38 12.15 1.08
C ARG A 100 -30.79 12.29 1.65
N GLY A 101 -31.52 11.20 1.80
CA GLY A 101 -32.90 11.19 2.28
C GLY A 101 -33.91 11.88 1.34
N ASP A 102 -33.59 11.98 0.05
CA ASP A 102 -34.40 12.66 -0.98
C ASP A 102 -35.30 11.71 -1.77
N GLY A 103 -35.47 10.47 -1.30
CA GLY A 103 -36.24 9.41 -1.97
C GLY A 103 -35.40 8.50 -2.86
N ARG A 104 -34.16 8.90 -3.21
CA ARG A 104 -33.23 8.02 -3.94
C ARG A 104 -32.76 6.90 -3.02
N ALA A 105 -32.66 5.70 -3.57
CA ALA A 105 -32.31 4.50 -2.83
C ALA A 105 -31.51 3.57 -3.74
N LEU A 106 -30.67 2.75 -3.12
CA LEU A 106 -30.11 1.58 -3.80
C LEU A 106 -31.23 0.55 -3.84
N ALA A 107 -31.59 0.07 -5.03
CA ALA A 107 -32.54 -1.01 -5.19
C ALA A 107 -31.79 -2.30 -5.54
N LEU A 108 -31.99 -3.32 -4.72
CA LEU A 108 -31.38 -4.64 -4.89
C LEU A 108 -32.45 -5.62 -5.35
N GLU A 109 -32.40 -5.97 -6.62
CA GLU A 109 -33.29 -6.94 -7.21
C GLU A 109 -32.75 -8.36 -7.02
N PRO A 110 -33.47 -9.24 -6.30
CA PRO A 110 -33.02 -10.60 -6.05
C PRO A 110 -33.07 -11.45 -7.33
N ARG A 111 -32.08 -12.31 -7.51
CA ARG A 111 -32.07 -13.40 -8.50
C ARG A 111 -32.44 -14.71 -7.83
N ALA A 112 -32.71 -15.74 -8.63
CA ALA A 112 -33.02 -17.06 -8.11
C ALA A 112 -31.92 -17.55 -7.14
N GLY A 113 -32.34 -18.00 -5.96
CA GLY A 113 -31.42 -18.44 -4.89
C GLY A 113 -31.05 -17.36 -3.87
N ALA A 114 -31.44 -16.09 -4.09
CA ALA A 114 -31.28 -15.03 -3.10
C ALA A 114 -32.26 -15.18 -1.92
N ALA A 115 -31.88 -14.71 -0.73
CA ALA A 115 -32.71 -14.78 0.47
C ALA A 115 -34.04 -14.04 0.33
N PHE A 116 -34.05 -12.94 -0.45
CA PHE A 116 -35.25 -12.15 -0.75
C PHE A 116 -35.91 -12.50 -2.10
N PHE A 117 -35.49 -13.59 -2.75
CA PHE A 117 -36.17 -14.06 -3.95
C PHE A 117 -37.61 -14.51 -3.60
N PRO A 118 -38.62 -14.23 -4.46
CA PRO A 118 -40.01 -14.59 -4.16
C PRO A 118 -40.18 -16.10 -4.01
N GLY A 119 -40.85 -16.55 -2.95
CA GLY A 119 -41.04 -17.96 -2.63
C GLY A 119 -39.91 -18.60 -1.81
N THR A 120 -38.98 -17.81 -1.29
CA THR A 120 -37.85 -18.32 -0.49
C THR A 120 -38.24 -18.50 0.98
N PHE A 121 -37.95 -19.67 1.55
CA PHE A 121 -37.94 -19.87 2.99
C PHE A 121 -36.62 -19.39 3.57
N TRP A 122 -36.66 -18.65 4.68
CA TRP A 122 -35.45 -18.38 5.44
C TRP A 122 -35.16 -19.57 6.35
N ASP A 123 -33.99 -20.18 6.15
CA ASP A 123 -33.27 -20.88 7.19
C ASP A 123 -32.82 -19.85 8.24
N SER A 124 -31.53 -19.80 8.59
CA SER A 124 -30.98 -18.71 9.39
C SER A 124 -30.50 -17.57 8.48
N LEU A 125 -30.65 -16.33 8.95
CA LEU A 125 -30.34 -15.12 8.18
C LEU A 125 -29.56 -14.13 9.05
N GLU A 126 -28.53 -13.52 8.49
CA GLU A 126 -27.87 -12.35 9.08
C GLU A 126 -27.89 -11.20 8.09
N ILE A 127 -28.23 -10.01 8.56
CA ILE A 127 -28.10 -8.74 7.82
C ILE A 127 -27.17 -7.84 8.62
N GLU A 128 -26.10 -7.37 7.99
CA GLU A 128 -25.12 -6.49 8.63
C GLU A 128 -24.66 -5.34 7.72
N PHE A 129 -24.27 -4.24 8.35
CA PHE A 129 -23.72 -3.06 7.68
C PHE A 129 -23.08 -2.11 8.69
N TRP A 130 -22.14 -1.29 8.20
CA TRP A 130 -21.69 -0.09 8.91
C TRP A 130 -22.60 1.09 8.61
N LEU A 131 -22.90 1.89 9.63
CA LEU A 131 -23.78 3.05 9.53
C LEU A 131 -23.11 4.30 10.09
N TYR A 132 -23.16 5.40 9.34
CA TYR A 132 -22.78 6.73 9.80
C TYR A 132 -23.94 7.71 9.60
N PRO A 133 -24.78 7.94 10.62
CA PRO A 133 -25.91 8.86 10.49
C PRO A 133 -25.43 10.30 10.49
N ALA A 134 -25.77 11.07 9.45
CA ALA A 134 -25.55 12.53 9.49
C ALA A 134 -26.55 13.20 10.43
N THR A 135 -27.79 12.70 10.40
CA THR A 135 -28.93 13.01 11.27
C THR A 135 -29.62 11.71 11.68
N LEU A 136 -30.56 11.80 12.63
CA LEU A 136 -31.43 10.69 13.04
C LEU A 136 -32.83 11.27 13.29
N GLU A 137 -33.56 11.52 12.21
CA GLU A 137 -34.92 12.05 12.27
C GLU A 137 -35.94 10.91 12.47
N GLU A 138 -37.03 11.21 13.18
CA GLU A 138 -38.09 10.23 13.47
C GLU A 138 -38.72 9.70 12.16
N GLY A 139 -38.77 8.38 12.00
CA GLY A 139 -39.35 7.73 10.82
C GLY A 139 -38.42 7.57 9.61
N GLU A 140 -37.19 8.11 9.67
CA GLU A 140 -36.16 7.83 8.65
C GLU A 140 -36.02 6.32 8.44
N THR A 141 -36.07 5.86 7.20
CA THR A 141 -36.08 4.44 6.83
C THR A 141 -34.78 4.12 6.12
N LEU A 142 -34.03 3.20 6.73
CA LEU A 142 -32.73 2.75 6.27
C LEU A 142 -32.83 1.58 5.30
N LEU A 143 -33.67 0.60 5.62
CA LEU A 143 -33.86 -0.60 4.81
C LEU A 143 -35.35 -0.86 4.72
N ARG A 144 -35.82 -1.20 3.51
CA ARG A 144 -37.21 -1.57 3.30
C ARG A 144 -37.34 -2.63 2.22
N TRP A 145 -38.13 -3.65 2.51
CA TRP A 145 -38.62 -4.60 1.53
C TRP A 145 -40.13 -4.75 1.71
N ASP A 146 -40.87 -4.77 0.60
CA ASP A 146 -42.31 -4.98 0.57
C ASP A 146 -42.61 -6.18 -0.34
N GLY A 147 -43.56 -7.01 0.08
CA GLY A 147 -44.04 -8.14 -0.71
C GLY A 147 -45.40 -8.61 -0.24
N ALA A 148 -45.86 -9.74 -0.73
CA ALA A 148 -47.09 -10.37 -0.28
C ALA A 148 -47.06 -11.88 -0.51
N ARG A 149 -47.74 -12.61 0.37
CA ARG A 149 -47.98 -14.05 0.21
C ARG A 149 -49.44 -14.31 -0.12
N GLN A 150 -49.71 -15.33 -0.93
CA GLN A 150 -51.07 -15.85 -1.08
C GLN A 150 -51.38 -16.73 0.13
N GLY A 151 -52.43 -16.37 0.86
CA GLY A 151 -53.03 -17.19 1.90
C GLY A 151 -54.36 -17.78 1.43
N HIS A 152 -54.92 -18.67 2.25
CA HIS A 152 -56.27 -19.19 2.04
C HIS A 152 -57.32 -18.07 1.98
N ASP A 153 -57.16 -17.05 2.83
CA ASP A 153 -58.12 -15.94 2.97
C ASP A 153 -57.77 -14.73 2.07
N GLY A 154 -56.85 -14.92 1.11
CA GLY A 154 -56.42 -13.91 0.15
C GLY A 154 -54.98 -13.43 0.34
N VAL A 155 -54.67 -12.27 -0.25
CA VAL A 155 -53.32 -11.71 -0.28
C VAL A 155 -52.97 -11.10 1.08
N THR A 156 -51.93 -11.63 1.73
CA THR A 156 -51.40 -11.08 2.97
C THR A 156 -50.14 -10.26 2.67
N PRO A 157 -50.17 -8.92 2.85
CA PRO A 157 -49.00 -8.08 2.62
C PRO A 157 -47.92 -8.37 3.66
N GLN A 158 -46.67 -8.33 3.22
CA GLN A 158 -45.48 -8.51 4.04
C GLN A 158 -44.58 -7.29 3.93
N GLN A 159 -43.86 -6.99 5.01
CA GLN A 159 -42.88 -5.92 5.04
C GLN A 159 -41.72 -6.27 5.97
N LEU A 160 -40.52 -5.93 5.53
CA LEU A 160 -39.37 -5.72 6.40
C LEU A 160 -39.02 -4.24 6.35
N ARG A 161 -38.91 -3.60 7.52
CA ARG A 161 -38.50 -2.20 7.61
C ARG A 161 -37.48 -2.00 8.74
N VAL A 162 -36.42 -1.27 8.44
CA VAL A 162 -35.48 -0.74 9.43
C VAL A 162 -35.60 0.76 9.47
N TYR A 163 -36.04 1.31 10.61
CA TYR A 163 -36.32 2.74 10.72
C TYR A 163 -35.89 3.33 12.06
N VAL A 164 -35.75 4.65 12.09
CA VAL A 164 -35.43 5.41 13.29
C VAL A 164 -36.69 5.70 14.07
N ARG A 165 -36.69 5.34 15.36
CA ARG A 165 -37.73 5.69 16.34
C ARG A 165 -37.10 6.05 17.66
N ASN A 166 -37.41 7.21 18.22
CA ASN A 166 -36.82 7.71 19.48
C ASN A 166 -35.28 7.63 19.47
N ARG A 167 -34.65 7.98 18.34
CA ARG A 167 -33.18 7.90 18.09
C ARG A 167 -32.59 6.47 18.18
N ARG A 168 -33.42 5.44 18.07
CA ARG A 168 -33.01 4.03 18.03
C ARG A 168 -33.36 3.47 16.67
N LEU A 169 -32.61 2.46 16.22
CA LEU A 169 -33.04 1.66 15.09
C LEU A 169 -34.03 0.58 15.56
N VAL A 170 -35.06 0.41 14.74
CA VAL A 170 -36.13 -0.56 14.93
C VAL A 170 -36.20 -1.43 13.69
N TRP A 171 -36.11 -2.74 13.88
CA TRP A 171 -36.36 -3.74 12.85
C TRP A 171 -37.78 -4.25 13.00
N GLU A 172 -38.61 -4.07 11.98
CA GLU A 172 -40.02 -4.43 11.98
C GLU A 172 -40.30 -5.41 10.86
N PHE A 173 -40.91 -6.54 11.23
CA PHE A 173 -41.25 -7.65 10.35
C PHE A 173 -42.75 -7.85 10.39
N VAL A 174 -43.44 -7.43 9.34
CA VAL A 174 -44.89 -7.59 9.19
C VAL A 174 -45.17 -8.81 8.33
N ASN A 175 -45.89 -9.79 8.89
CA ASN A 175 -46.35 -11.03 8.25
C ASN A 175 -45.27 -11.90 7.58
N LEU A 176 -44.00 -11.64 7.87
CA LEU A 176 -42.87 -12.40 7.33
C LEU A 176 -42.67 -13.73 8.06
N PHE A 177 -42.91 -13.73 9.37
CA PHE A 177 -42.84 -14.89 10.24
C PHE A 177 -44.24 -15.49 10.42
N ILE A 178 -44.47 -16.65 9.84
CA ILE A 178 -45.77 -17.30 9.73
C ILE A 178 -45.96 -18.28 10.90
N PRO A 179 -46.95 -18.08 11.77
CA PRO A 179 -47.26 -19.02 12.84
C PRO A 179 -47.93 -20.28 12.27
N PRO A 180 -47.95 -21.42 12.99
CA PRO A 180 -48.56 -22.66 12.52
C PRO A 180 -50.03 -22.54 12.07
N HIS A 181 -50.78 -21.58 12.63
CA HIS A 181 -52.19 -21.32 12.29
C HIS A 181 -52.39 -20.14 11.33
N GLY A 182 -51.32 -19.57 10.78
CA GLY A 182 -51.37 -18.57 9.71
C GLY A 182 -51.86 -17.17 10.08
N ALA A 183 -52.10 -16.90 11.37
CA ALA A 183 -52.51 -15.59 11.87
C ALA A 183 -51.53 -14.48 11.46
N PRO A 184 -52.00 -13.24 11.23
CA PRO A 184 -51.13 -12.09 10.98
C PRO A 184 -50.17 -11.85 12.16
N THR A 185 -48.94 -11.47 11.84
CA THR A 185 -47.87 -11.28 12.83
C THR A 185 -47.13 -9.99 12.59
N THR A 186 -46.65 -9.38 13.66
CA THR A 186 -45.67 -8.30 13.60
C THR A 186 -44.64 -8.52 14.70
N ILE A 187 -43.37 -8.64 14.33
CA ILE A 187 -42.26 -8.76 15.26
C ILE A 187 -41.41 -7.51 15.14
N THR A 188 -41.04 -6.92 16.27
CA THR A 188 -40.29 -5.67 16.31
C THR A 188 -39.08 -5.80 17.24
N VAL A 189 -37.87 -5.71 16.70
CA VAL A 189 -36.63 -5.69 17.48
C VAL A 189 -36.14 -4.25 17.59
N THR A 190 -36.14 -3.69 18.79
CA THR A 190 -35.73 -2.30 19.04
C THR A 190 -34.42 -2.27 19.82
N ALA A 191 -33.47 -1.45 19.40
CA ALA A 191 -32.24 -1.26 20.18
C ALA A 191 -32.52 -0.68 21.58
N HIS A 192 -31.82 -1.20 22.60
CA HIS A 192 -31.79 -0.63 23.95
C HIS A 192 -31.08 0.73 23.96
N GLY A 193 -29.94 0.84 23.26
CA GLY A 193 -29.17 2.07 23.11
C GLY A 193 -29.59 2.93 21.91
N GLY A 194 -29.47 4.25 22.04
CA GLY A 194 -29.64 5.17 20.91
C GLY A 194 -28.42 5.16 19.99
N VAL A 195 -28.64 5.45 18.70
CA VAL A 195 -27.55 5.64 17.74
C VAL A 195 -26.99 7.06 17.87
N VAL A 196 -25.67 7.18 17.75
CA VAL A 196 -24.96 8.47 17.88
C VAL A 196 -24.70 9.03 16.48
N PRO A 197 -25.26 10.20 16.12
CA PRO A 197 -24.95 10.86 14.85
C PRO A 197 -23.46 11.16 14.71
N ARG A 198 -22.99 11.17 13.46
CA ARG A 198 -21.61 11.48 13.06
C ARG A 198 -20.56 10.54 13.65
N ARG A 199 -20.96 9.29 13.87
CA ARG A 199 -20.08 8.23 14.34
C ARG A 199 -20.45 6.94 13.61
N TRP A 200 -19.43 6.20 13.18
CA TRP A 200 -19.62 4.86 12.65
C TRP A 200 -20.02 3.89 13.77
N SER A 201 -21.05 3.11 13.52
CA SER A 201 -21.43 1.93 14.30
C SER A 201 -21.76 0.79 13.37
N HIS A 202 -21.43 -0.42 13.77
CA HIS A 202 -21.77 -1.63 13.03
C HIS A 202 -23.07 -2.20 13.56
N HIS A 203 -23.98 -2.57 12.67
CA HIS A 203 -25.29 -3.10 13.01
C HIS A 203 -25.43 -4.50 12.45
N GLN A 204 -25.87 -5.45 13.27
CA GLN A 204 -26.02 -6.86 12.92
C GLN A 204 -27.36 -7.37 13.44
N LEU A 205 -28.26 -7.80 12.56
CA LEU A 205 -29.44 -8.58 12.96
C LEU A 205 -29.24 -10.04 12.55
N ARG A 206 -29.35 -10.95 13.52
CA ARG A 206 -29.21 -12.39 13.34
C ARG A 206 -30.53 -13.09 13.65
N TYR A 207 -30.98 -13.93 12.74
CA TYR A 207 -32.13 -14.80 12.88
C TYR A 207 -31.70 -16.27 12.87
N ASP A 208 -32.02 -17.02 13.92
CA ASP A 208 -31.83 -18.48 13.99
C ASP A 208 -33.17 -19.20 13.88
N ALA A 209 -33.44 -19.79 12.71
CA ALA A 209 -34.69 -20.50 12.44
C ALA A 209 -34.93 -21.75 13.30
N ARG A 210 -33.91 -22.29 13.97
CA ARG A 210 -34.07 -23.49 14.81
C ARG A 210 -34.76 -23.16 16.13
N PHE A 211 -34.56 -21.94 16.60
CA PHE A 211 -35.06 -21.46 17.89
C PHE A 211 -36.01 -20.25 17.74
N GLY A 212 -36.19 -19.74 16.52
CA GLY A 212 -36.99 -18.56 16.26
C GLY A 212 -36.37 -17.29 16.85
N VAL A 213 -35.08 -17.24 17.11
CA VAL A 213 -34.44 -16.13 17.83
C VAL A 213 -34.04 -15.04 16.84
N LEU A 214 -34.42 -13.79 17.13
CA LEU A 214 -33.94 -12.59 16.48
C LEU A 214 -33.07 -11.81 17.47
N GLU A 215 -31.77 -11.71 17.20
CA GLU A 215 -30.81 -10.97 18.01
C GLU A 215 -30.28 -9.78 17.21
N TYR A 216 -30.44 -8.57 17.76
CA TYR A 216 -29.89 -7.35 17.20
C TYR A 216 -28.68 -6.89 18.02
N LEU A 217 -27.52 -6.78 17.37
CA LEU A 217 -26.27 -6.30 17.96
C LEU A 217 -25.86 -4.97 17.34
N VAL A 218 -25.26 -4.12 18.18
CA VAL A 218 -24.54 -2.92 17.75
C VAL A 218 -23.17 -2.95 18.37
N ASP A 219 -22.13 -2.89 17.55
CA ASP A 219 -20.75 -3.00 18.02
C ASP A 219 -20.46 -4.27 18.87
N ARG A 220 -21.09 -5.41 18.51
CA ARG A 220 -21.20 -6.70 19.25
C ARG A 220 -22.00 -6.70 20.54
N GLU A 221 -22.43 -5.54 21.01
CA GLU A 221 -23.22 -5.48 22.22
C GLU A 221 -24.68 -5.78 21.87
N PRO A 222 -25.29 -6.83 22.44
CA PRO A 222 -26.70 -7.12 22.22
C PRO A 222 -27.55 -5.91 22.59
N GLN A 223 -28.34 -5.43 21.64
CA GLN A 223 -29.25 -4.31 21.79
C GLN A 223 -30.71 -4.73 21.84
N GLY A 224 -31.06 -5.94 21.42
CA GLY A 224 -32.43 -6.44 21.50
C GLY A 224 -32.50 -7.90 21.13
N ILE A 225 -33.37 -8.65 21.80
CA ILE A 225 -33.64 -10.05 21.52
C ILE A 225 -35.15 -10.23 21.49
N GLU A 226 -35.66 -10.83 20.43
CA GLU A 226 -37.07 -11.19 20.28
C GLU A 226 -37.19 -12.63 19.78
N TYR A 227 -38.38 -13.22 19.95
CA TYR A 227 -38.65 -14.59 19.54
C TYR A 227 -39.83 -14.64 18.57
N ALA A 228 -39.58 -15.18 17.38
CA ALA A 228 -40.57 -15.59 16.40
C ALA A 228 -41.18 -16.94 16.81
N THR A 229 -41.85 -16.96 17.95
CA THR A 229 -42.52 -18.15 18.50
C THR A 229 -43.92 -17.82 18.98
N SER A 230 -44.76 -18.84 19.14
CA SER A 230 -46.14 -18.66 19.62
C SER A 230 -46.24 -18.07 21.03
N SER A 231 -45.17 -18.16 21.84
CA SER A 231 -45.13 -17.57 23.18
C SER A 231 -44.45 -16.20 23.24
N GLY A 232 -43.75 -15.78 22.18
CA GLY A 232 -42.86 -14.60 22.21
C GLY A 232 -41.63 -14.80 23.11
N ALA A 233 -41.28 -16.03 23.44
CA ALA A 233 -40.11 -16.40 24.24
C ALA A 233 -39.42 -17.65 23.65
N GLU A 234 -38.35 -18.13 24.30
CA GLU A 234 -37.59 -19.33 23.88
C GLU A 234 -38.44 -20.60 23.74
N ARG A 235 -39.62 -20.64 24.37
CA ARG A 235 -40.57 -21.76 24.31
C ARG A 235 -41.65 -21.52 23.26
N GLY A 236 -42.37 -22.58 22.90
CA GLY A 236 -43.50 -22.50 21.95
C GLY A 236 -43.09 -22.85 20.53
N ASP A 237 -44.08 -22.82 19.63
CA ASP A 237 -43.90 -23.23 18.24
C ASP A 237 -43.17 -22.13 17.47
N VAL A 238 -42.09 -22.50 16.81
CA VAL A 238 -41.29 -21.58 16.00
C VAL A 238 -42.03 -21.20 14.72
N PHE A 239 -42.06 -19.91 14.42
CA PHE A 239 -42.68 -19.38 13.21
C PHE A 239 -41.77 -19.60 12.01
N THR A 240 -42.37 -19.93 10.86
CA THR A 240 -41.64 -20.09 9.61
C THR A 240 -41.45 -18.74 8.93
N ALA A 241 -40.21 -18.35 8.68
CA ALA A 241 -39.90 -17.15 7.89
C ALA A 241 -39.99 -17.45 6.40
N PHE A 242 -40.82 -16.71 5.67
CA PHE A 242 -41.10 -16.97 4.26
C PHE A 242 -41.31 -15.67 3.48
N VAL A 243 -40.54 -15.52 2.40
CA VAL A 243 -40.63 -14.42 1.45
C VAL A 243 -41.73 -14.71 0.43
N GLY A 244 -42.80 -13.93 0.46
CA GLY A 244 -43.97 -14.15 -0.36
C GLY A 244 -43.71 -14.10 -1.86
N GLU A 245 -44.48 -14.89 -2.59
CA GLU A 245 -44.39 -15.11 -4.03
C GLU A 245 -45.12 -14.06 -4.88
N SER A 246 -45.87 -13.14 -4.27
CA SER A 246 -46.66 -12.12 -4.95
C SER A 246 -46.19 -10.70 -4.60
N ALA A 247 -46.23 -9.79 -5.57
CA ALA A 247 -45.92 -8.36 -5.38
C ALA A 247 -44.58 -8.06 -4.66
N ALA A 248 -43.62 -8.98 -4.69
CA ALA A 248 -42.31 -8.82 -4.07
C ALA A 248 -41.49 -7.76 -4.82
N GLY A 249 -41.19 -6.67 -4.14
CA GLY A 249 -40.33 -5.58 -4.64
C GLY A 249 -38.85 -5.82 -4.36
N PRO A 250 -37.97 -4.95 -4.88
CA PRO A 250 -36.55 -4.98 -4.53
C PRO A 250 -36.35 -4.64 -3.06
N LEU A 251 -35.24 -5.11 -2.49
CA LEU A 251 -34.75 -4.62 -1.21
C LEU A 251 -34.19 -3.21 -1.42
N ARG A 252 -34.78 -2.20 -0.76
CA ARG A 252 -34.40 -0.79 -0.90
C ARG A 252 -33.56 -0.34 0.28
N ILE A 253 -32.44 0.30 -0.01
CA ILE A 253 -31.52 0.83 0.98
C ILE A 253 -31.49 2.37 0.88
N GLY A 254 -31.77 3.02 2.00
CA GLY A 254 -31.52 4.43 2.26
C GLY A 254 -32.53 5.43 1.71
N SER A 255 -33.75 4.99 1.33
CA SER A 255 -34.75 5.85 0.67
C SER A 255 -35.03 7.19 1.37
N SER A 256 -35.06 7.22 2.70
CA SER A 256 -35.19 8.49 3.47
C SER A 256 -34.06 8.70 4.47
N TYR A 257 -33.05 7.83 4.46
CA TYR A 257 -31.91 7.92 5.37
C TYR A 257 -30.93 9.01 4.94
N ARG A 258 -30.38 9.75 5.91
CA ARG A 258 -29.34 10.76 5.71
C ARG A 258 -28.03 10.34 6.38
N GLY A 259 -27.04 10.01 5.59
CA GLY A 259 -25.74 9.60 6.09
C GLY A 259 -24.99 8.71 5.12
N PHE A 260 -24.14 7.84 5.67
CA PHE A 260 -23.34 6.90 4.90
C PHE A 260 -23.62 5.47 5.38
N ILE A 261 -23.51 4.53 4.44
CA ILE A 261 -23.57 3.08 4.68
C ILE A 261 -22.36 2.46 3.99
N ASP A 262 -21.78 1.46 4.64
CA ASP A 262 -20.60 0.76 4.13
C ASP A 262 -20.71 -0.74 4.46
N GLU A 263 -20.11 -1.58 3.61
CA GLU A 263 -20.11 -3.06 3.73
C GLU A 263 -21.49 -3.68 4.07
N LEU A 264 -22.49 -3.50 3.20
CA LEU A 264 -23.80 -4.15 3.38
C LEU A 264 -23.70 -5.63 3.00
N ARG A 265 -23.92 -6.51 3.97
CA ARG A 265 -23.90 -7.97 3.78
C ARG A 265 -25.19 -8.64 4.23
N ILE A 266 -25.59 -9.66 3.48
CA ILE A 266 -26.58 -10.65 3.91
C ILE A 266 -25.92 -12.03 3.85
N THR A 267 -26.10 -12.80 4.91
CA THR A 267 -25.69 -14.21 4.98
C THR A 267 -26.94 -15.06 5.16
N HIS A 268 -27.12 -16.08 4.32
CA HIS A 268 -28.28 -16.98 4.37
C HIS A 268 -27.79 -18.43 4.38
N ALA A 269 -28.06 -19.13 5.47
CA ALA A 269 -27.54 -20.48 5.71
C ALA A 269 -28.43 -21.31 6.64
N ALA A 270 -28.35 -22.64 6.53
CA ALA A 270 -28.98 -23.56 7.47
C ALA A 270 -28.61 -23.28 8.94
N ARG A 271 -27.34 -22.92 9.17
CA ARG A 271 -26.82 -22.46 10.46
C ARG A 271 -25.86 -21.31 10.21
N LEU A 272 -26.09 -20.17 10.85
CA LEU A 272 -25.16 -19.06 10.77
C LEU A 272 -23.81 -19.45 11.40
N PRO A 273 -22.69 -19.04 10.79
CA PRO A 273 -21.39 -19.16 11.42
C PRO A 273 -21.36 -18.35 12.73
N GLU A 274 -20.46 -18.70 13.63
CA GLU A 274 -20.14 -17.83 14.76
C GLU A 274 -19.81 -16.43 14.23
N PRO A 275 -20.22 -15.34 14.90
CA PRO A 275 -19.86 -13.99 14.47
C PRO A 275 -18.34 -13.87 14.39
N ARG A 276 -17.81 -13.89 13.17
CA ARG A 276 -16.40 -13.61 12.87
C ARG A 276 -16.19 -12.14 13.20
N ALA A 277 -15.02 -11.75 13.67
CA ALA A 277 -14.81 -10.39 14.19
C ALA A 277 -14.68 -9.36 13.05
N PRO A 278 -15.72 -8.60 12.67
CA PRO A 278 -15.65 -7.65 11.56
C PRO A 278 -15.32 -6.23 12.06
N TYR A 279 -15.00 -6.08 13.36
CA TYR A 279 -14.84 -4.78 14.04
C TYR A 279 -13.48 -4.14 13.88
N ARG A 280 -12.51 -4.92 13.40
CA ARG A 280 -11.17 -4.43 13.13
C ARG A 280 -11.16 -4.04 11.67
N PRO A 281 -11.37 -2.74 11.33
CA PRO A 281 -11.21 -2.29 9.96
C PRO A 281 -9.80 -2.56 9.45
N LEU A 282 -8.83 -2.87 10.31
CA LEU A 282 -7.48 -3.22 9.93
C LEU A 282 -7.18 -4.70 10.25
N PRO A 283 -6.38 -5.39 9.41
CA PRO A 283 -5.81 -6.68 9.71
C PRO A 283 -5.10 -6.65 11.06
N GLN A 284 -5.06 -7.78 11.76
CA GLN A 284 -4.21 -7.89 12.97
C GLN A 284 -2.74 -8.10 12.61
N ASP A 285 -2.47 -8.54 11.39
CA ASP A 285 -1.13 -8.74 10.87
C ASP A 285 -0.49 -7.40 10.48
N SER A 286 0.84 -7.35 10.54
CA SER A 286 1.61 -6.20 10.09
C SER A 286 1.50 -6.03 8.56
N GLY A 287 1.53 -4.78 8.11
CA GLY A 287 1.74 -4.44 6.70
C GLY A 287 3.22 -4.35 6.37
N LEU A 288 3.60 -4.72 5.15
CA LEU A 288 4.97 -4.68 4.66
C LEU A 288 5.03 -3.89 3.34
N ALA A 289 5.90 -2.88 3.29
CA ALA A 289 6.28 -2.19 2.06
C ALA A 289 7.79 -2.30 1.82
N VAL A 290 8.22 -2.64 0.60
CA VAL A 290 9.64 -2.75 0.21
C VAL A 290 9.90 -2.00 -1.08
N SER A 291 10.92 -1.14 -1.09
CA SER A 291 11.34 -0.40 -2.29
C SER A 291 12.05 -1.30 -3.30
N ALA A 292 12.21 -0.85 -4.54
CA ALA A 292 13.25 -1.35 -5.43
C ALA A 292 14.66 -1.06 -4.86
N PRO A 293 15.72 -1.71 -5.34
CA PRO A 293 17.09 -1.28 -5.07
C PRO A 293 17.38 0.09 -5.70
N LEU A 294 17.46 1.12 -4.86
CA LEU A 294 17.66 2.52 -5.24
C LEU A 294 19.15 2.79 -5.48
N PRO A 295 19.55 3.37 -6.62
CA PRO A 295 20.96 3.61 -6.94
C PRO A 295 21.54 4.77 -6.13
N LEU A 296 22.73 4.58 -5.56
CA LEU A 296 23.50 5.61 -4.85
C LEU A 296 24.57 6.22 -5.78
N GLY A 297 24.16 6.55 -7.01
CA GLY A 297 25.06 6.95 -8.09
C GLY A 297 25.89 5.81 -8.69
N ASN A 298 26.72 6.13 -9.68
CA ASN A 298 27.44 5.13 -10.48
C ASN A 298 28.57 4.41 -9.71
N ARG A 299 29.19 5.11 -8.75
CA ARG A 299 30.29 4.59 -7.91
C ARG A 299 29.82 4.10 -6.54
N GLY A 300 28.52 4.19 -6.27
CA GLY A 300 27.94 3.98 -4.95
C GLY A 300 28.15 5.16 -4.02
N GLY A 301 27.73 4.98 -2.78
CA GLY A 301 27.79 6.03 -1.77
C GLY A 301 27.68 5.47 -0.36
N ARG A 302 27.94 6.38 0.57
CA ARG A 302 27.88 6.17 2.01
C ARG A 302 26.56 6.73 2.52
N ILE A 303 25.71 5.91 3.12
CA ILE A 303 24.47 6.42 3.70
C ILE A 303 24.81 7.20 4.98
N VAL A 304 24.33 8.44 5.05
CA VAL A 304 24.51 9.34 6.20
C VAL A 304 23.35 9.17 7.16
N ALA A 305 22.13 9.34 6.66
CA ALA A 305 20.90 9.22 7.44
C ALA A 305 19.75 8.77 6.56
N ILE A 306 18.77 8.13 7.19
CA ILE A 306 17.46 7.93 6.58
C ILE A 306 16.44 8.57 7.53
N ASP A 307 15.60 9.42 7.00
CA ASP A 307 14.56 10.14 7.73
C ASP A 307 13.18 9.83 7.15
N ALA A 308 12.13 10.07 7.93
CA ALA A 308 10.77 9.70 7.61
C ALA A 308 9.77 10.73 8.15
N VAL A 309 8.74 11.04 7.35
CA VAL A 309 7.54 11.73 7.85
C VAL A 309 6.48 10.67 8.07
N TRP A 310 6.12 10.43 9.32
CA TRP A 310 5.21 9.36 9.72
C TRP A 310 4.43 9.73 10.99
N SER A 311 3.35 8.99 11.26
CA SER A 311 2.64 9.09 12.53
C SER A 311 2.07 7.74 12.93
N ALA A 312 2.20 7.38 14.20
CA ALA A 312 1.59 6.20 14.80
C ALA A 312 0.66 6.63 15.95
N PRO A 313 -0.67 6.66 15.74
CA PRO A 313 -1.62 6.96 16.79
C PRO A 313 -1.78 5.81 17.79
N TYR A 314 -2.00 6.12 19.07
CA TYR A 314 -2.19 5.16 20.17
C TYR A 314 -1.04 4.14 20.28
N ASP A 315 -1.36 2.85 20.32
CA ASP A 315 -0.40 1.74 20.44
C ASP A 315 -0.07 1.13 19.06
N SER A 316 -0.31 1.85 17.96
CA SER A 316 0.23 1.48 16.64
C SER A 316 1.72 1.82 16.55
N ASP A 317 2.43 1.27 15.56
CA ASP A 317 3.87 1.48 15.42
C ASP A 317 4.35 1.37 13.96
N VAL A 318 5.52 1.93 13.66
CA VAL A 318 6.20 1.76 12.37
C VAL A 318 7.63 1.32 12.60
N ARG A 319 8.02 0.20 11.99
CA ARG A 319 9.41 -0.26 12.03
C ARG A 319 10.07 -0.07 10.69
N PHE A 320 11.23 0.57 10.72
CA PHE A 320 11.99 0.90 9.52
C PHE A 320 13.25 0.04 9.44
N PHE A 321 13.50 -0.46 8.24
CA PHE A 321 14.66 -1.27 7.93
C PHE A 321 15.29 -0.83 6.63
N TYR A 322 16.59 -1.02 6.51
CA TYR A 322 17.34 -0.79 5.29
C TYR A 322 18.35 -1.93 5.06
N ARG A 323 18.83 -2.03 3.83
CA ARG A 323 20.01 -2.82 3.48
C ARG A 323 20.75 -2.16 2.34
N VAL A 324 22.06 -2.39 2.28
CA VAL A 324 22.97 -1.79 1.30
C VAL A 324 23.79 -2.88 0.64
N GLY A 325 24.08 -2.73 -0.65
CA GLY A 325 24.90 -3.70 -1.38
C GLY A 325 25.26 -3.26 -2.79
N ASP A 326 26.26 -3.92 -3.36
CA ASP A 326 26.82 -3.55 -4.68
C ASP A 326 26.16 -4.23 -5.86
N LYS A 327 25.42 -5.32 -5.62
CA LYS A 327 24.81 -6.17 -6.64
C LYS A 327 23.35 -6.42 -6.30
N ARG A 328 22.48 -6.14 -7.28
CA ARG A 328 21.08 -6.54 -7.23
C ARG A 328 21.01 -8.07 -7.26
N ALA A 329 20.25 -8.67 -6.35
CA ALA A 329 19.97 -10.12 -6.36
C ALA A 329 18.88 -10.44 -7.39
N THR A 330 17.87 -9.59 -7.49
CA THR A 330 16.82 -9.61 -8.51
C THR A 330 16.48 -8.16 -8.91
N ILE A 331 15.55 -7.95 -9.85
CA ILE A 331 15.13 -6.60 -10.21
C ILE A 331 14.48 -5.85 -9.02
N GLU A 332 13.85 -6.59 -8.10
CA GLU A 332 13.16 -6.10 -6.90
C GLU A 332 13.98 -6.28 -5.62
N GLY A 333 15.06 -7.06 -5.64
CA GLY A 333 15.76 -7.51 -4.45
C GLY A 333 17.23 -7.13 -4.44
N LEU A 334 17.70 -6.60 -3.32
CA LEU A 334 19.11 -6.43 -2.99
C LEU A 334 19.61 -7.60 -2.15
N ALA A 335 20.85 -8.06 -2.32
CA ALA A 335 21.41 -9.07 -1.42
C ALA A 335 21.73 -8.46 -0.04
N GLY A 336 21.75 -9.29 1.00
CA GLY A 336 22.13 -8.86 2.36
C GLY A 336 20.99 -8.86 3.37
N ALA A 337 21.36 -8.79 4.64
CA ALA A 337 20.44 -8.76 5.77
C ALA A 337 19.83 -7.37 5.97
N TRP A 338 18.60 -7.33 6.47
CA TRP A 338 17.93 -6.09 6.87
C TRP A 338 18.48 -5.61 8.22
N ALA A 339 18.85 -4.33 8.28
CA ALA A 339 19.21 -3.64 9.51
C ALA A 339 18.09 -2.66 9.91
N PRO A 340 17.66 -2.62 11.17
CA PRO A 340 16.71 -1.61 11.63
C PRO A 340 17.37 -0.22 11.66
N PHE A 341 16.57 0.84 11.53
CA PHE A 341 17.02 2.21 11.78
C PHE A 341 15.92 3.05 12.42
N GLU A 342 16.33 4.12 13.10
CA GLU A 342 15.45 5.14 13.62
C GLU A 342 15.50 6.38 12.72
N PRO A 343 14.37 6.86 12.16
CA PRO A 343 14.35 8.05 11.33
C PRO A 343 15.02 9.26 11.97
N GLY A 344 15.88 9.95 11.21
CA GLY A 344 16.59 11.15 11.64
C GLY A 344 17.81 10.89 12.54
N ILE A 345 18.07 9.63 12.91
CA ILE A 345 19.28 9.24 13.65
C ILE A 345 20.35 8.75 12.65
N PRO A 346 21.60 9.25 12.74
CA PRO A 346 22.68 8.78 11.88
C PRO A 346 22.89 7.27 12.00
N LEU A 347 23.09 6.60 10.86
CA LEU A 347 23.21 5.14 10.83
C LEU A 347 24.54 4.67 11.41
N GLN A 348 24.48 3.65 12.27
CA GLN A 348 25.66 2.98 12.84
C GLN A 348 25.51 1.45 12.76
N PRO A 349 26.51 0.72 12.21
CA PRO A 349 27.71 1.23 11.56
C PRO A 349 27.38 1.94 10.24
N ILE A 350 28.30 2.79 9.79
CA ILE A 350 28.24 3.43 8.47
C ILE A 350 28.13 2.33 7.40
N SER A 351 27.13 2.45 6.53
CA SER A 351 26.90 1.51 5.43
C SER A 351 27.25 2.13 4.09
N GLU A 352 28.00 1.38 3.27
CA GLU A 352 28.44 1.78 1.94
C GLU A 352 27.99 0.76 0.89
N GLY A 353 27.66 1.23 -0.31
CA GLY A 353 27.45 0.37 -1.46
C GLY A 353 26.83 1.08 -2.66
N ARG A 354 26.58 0.34 -3.73
CA ARG A 354 25.97 0.90 -4.95
C ARG A 354 24.47 1.10 -4.89
N TYR A 355 23.77 0.31 -4.07
CA TYR A 355 22.33 0.38 -3.94
C TYR A 355 21.94 0.36 -2.47
N VAL A 356 20.85 1.06 -2.16
CA VAL A 356 20.12 0.94 -0.90
C VAL A 356 18.73 0.41 -1.18
N GLN A 357 18.19 -0.36 -0.26
CA GLN A 357 16.79 -0.78 -0.29
C GLN A 357 16.19 -0.52 1.08
N VAL A 358 14.96 -0.02 1.12
CA VAL A 358 14.22 0.24 2.36
C VAL A 358 13.03 -0.70 2.48
N ARG A 359 12.69 -0.99 3.73
CA ARG A 359 11.55 -1.81 4.12
C ARG A 359 10.86 -1.17 5.30
N ILE A 360 9.54 -1.07 5.21
CA ILE A 360 8.68 -0.45 6.21
C ILE A 360 7.70 -1.53 6.67
N GLU A 361 7.63 -1.75 7.97
CA GLU A 361 6.57 -2.54 8.60
C GLU A 361 5.59 -1.59 9.29
N LEU A 362 4.32 -1.67 8.93
CA LEU A 362 3.22 -0.93 9.57
C LEU A 362 2.53 -1.86 10.57
N LEU A 363 2.39 -1.45 11.82
CA LEU A 363 1.79 -2.24 12.89
C LEU A 363 0.51 -1.57 13.39
N PRO A 364 -0.67 -2.23 13.27
CA PRO A 364 -1.91 -1.67 13.77
C PRO A 364 -1.88 -1.60 15.30
N ASP A 365 -2.74 -0.76 15.88
CA ASP A 365 -2.96 -0.84 17.32
C ASP A 365 -3.54 -2.22 17.71
N PRO A 366 -3.36 -2.72 18.95
CA PRO A 366 -3.82 -4.04 19.36
C PRO A 366 -5.34 -4.28 19.21
N ARG A 367 -6.15 -3.20 19.08
CA ARG A 367 -7.59 -3.28 18.86
C ARG A 367 -7.96 -3.24 17.37
N GLY A 368 -7.01 -3.05 16.46
CA GLY A 368 -7.19 -3.05 14.99
C GLY A 368 -8.07 -1.93 14.46
N ARG A 369 -8.04 -0.76 15.11
CA ARG A 369 -8.86 0.42 14.82
C ARG A 369 -8.09 1.54 14.14
N GLU A 370 -6.79 1.61 14.39
CA GLU A 370 -5.95 2.74 14.04
C GLU A 370 -4.73 2.27 13.26
N SER A 371 -4.52 2.87 12.09
CA SER A 371 -3.38 2.56 11.22
C SER A 371 -2.29 3.58 11.48
N PRO A 372 -1.03 3.15 11.64
CA PRO A 372 0.07 4.06 11.45
C PRO A 372 0.13 4.48 9.97
N ARG A 373 0.83 5.58 9.69
CA ARG A 373 1.03 6.08 8.32
C ARG A 373 2.46 6.51 8.11
N VAL A 374 2.95 6.34 6.89
CA VAL A 374 4.20 6.94 6.42
C VAL A 374 3.92 7.77 5.18
N SER A 375 4.22 9.05 5.22
CA SER A 375 3.98 10.02 4.15
C SER A 375 5.21 10.23 3.26
N GLN A 376 6.41 10.11 3.82
CA GLN A 376 7.67 10.33 3.11
C GLN A 376 8.83 9.56 3.75
N LEU A 377 9.78 9.15 2.93
CA LEU A 377 11.15 8.80 3.34
C LEU A 377 12.16 9.68 2.59
N SER A 378 13.25 10.04 3.25
CA SER A 378 14.41 10.67 2.62
C SER A 378 15.69 9.94 3.01
N ILE A 379 16.52 9.64 2.02
CA ILE A 379 17.81 8.97 2.21
C ILE A 379 18.89 9.98 1.84
N ASP A 380 19.64 10.44 2.83
CA ASP A 380 20.79 11.30 2.65
C ASP A 380 22.05 10.43 2.54
N TYR A 381 22.82 10.64 1.48
CA TYR A 381 24.03 9.88 1.23
C TYR A 381 25.11 10.74 0.61
N GLU A 382 26.36 10.35 0.85
CA GLU A 382 27.52 10.95 0.19
C GLU A 382 27.93 10.04 -0.97
N PRO A 383 27.82 10.50 -2.24
CA PRO A 383 28.33 9.77 -3.37
C PRO A 383 29.84 9.59 -3.25
N TYR A 384 30.32 8.43 -3.68
CA TYR A 384 31.75 8.18 -3.64
C TYR A 384 32.49 9.03 -4.68
N PRO A 385 33.51 9.83 -4.28
CA PRO A 385 34.22 10.71 -5.19
C PRO A 385 35.08 9.89 -6.18
N PRO A 386 35.33 10.41 -7.39
CA PRO A 386 36.27 9.78 -8.30
C PRO A 386 37.70 9.90 -7.76
N PRO A 387 38.63 9.00 -8.17
CA PRO A 387 40.04 9.14 -7.85
C PRO A 387 40.62 10.51 -8.24
N PRO A 388 41.56 11.06 -7.46
CA PRO A 388 42.28 12.27 -7.84
C PRO A 388 42.97 12.12 -9.20
N ARG A 389 43.18 13.25 -9.89
CA ARG A 389 43.93 13.24 -11.16
C ARG A 389 45.42 12.91 -10.89
N PRO A 390 46.05 12.01 -11.67
CA PRO A 390 47.49 11.80 -11.60
C PRO A 390 48.28 13.08 -11.94
N VAL A 391 49.42 13.26 -11.27
CA VAL A 391 50.33 14.40 -11.47
C VAL A 391 51.76 13.93 -11.71
N GLY A 392 52.60 14.82 -12.26
CA GLY A 392 54.01 14.49 -12.53
C GLY A 392 54.22 13.51 -13.68
N LEU A 393 53.27 13.41 -14.62
CA LEU A 393 53.45 12.60 -15.83
C LEU A 393 54.61 13.12 -16.66
N THR A 394 55.61 12.28 -16.88
CA THR A 394 56.75 12.52 -17.78
C THR A 394 56.78 11.48 -18.88
N ALA A 395 57.15 11.90 -20.09
CA ALA A 395 57.31 11.04 -21.26
C ALA A 395 58.73 11.16 -21.82
N THR A 396 59.49 10.07 -21.77
CA THR A 396 60.88 10.01 -22.23
C THR A 396 60.96 9.17 -23.50
N ALA A 397 61.45 9.74 -24.59
CA ALA A 397 61.58 9.05 -25.87
C ALA A 397 62.68 7.97 -25.81
N ALA A 398 62.42 6.84 -26.47
CA ALA A 398 63.40 5.77 -26.72
C ALA A 398 63.25 5.28 -28.18
N ASP A 399 64.10 4.34 -28.60
CA ASP A 399 63.99 3.74 -29.94
C ASP A 399 62.72 2.90 -30.06
N GLY A 400 61.80 3.33 -30.91
CA GLY A 400 60.52 2.66 -31.13
C GLY A 400 59.58 2.63 -29.92
N ALA A 401 59.85 3.46 -28.91
CA ALA A 401 59.13 3.42 -27.63
C ALA A 401 59.11 4.76 -26.89
N VAL A 402 58.21 4.89 -25.91
CA VAL A 402 58.21 5.98 -24.93
C VAL A 402 58.11 5.39 -23.52
N GLU A 403 58.97 5.86 -22.62
CA GLU A 403 58.88 5.55 -21.18
C GLU A 403 58.03 6.61 -20.48
N LEU A 404 56.92 6.18 -19.89
CA LEU A 404 56.03 7.01 -19.10
C LEU A 404 56.25 6.74 -17.61
N ASN A 405 56.27 7.80 -16.81
CA ASN A 405 56.32 7.74 -15.36
C ASN A 405 55.44 8.83 -14.76
N TRP A 406 54.74 8.55 -13.67
CA TRP A 406 53.93 9.52 -12.92
C TRP A 406 54.02 9.28 -11.42
N ASN A 407 53.58 10.27 -10.63
CA ASN A 407 53.57 10.15 -9.19
C ASN A 407 52.44 9.21 -8.75
N ALA A 408 52.75 8.29 -7.82
CA ALA A 408 51.75 7.46 -7.18
C ALA A 408 50.73 8.34 -6.43
N ILE A 409 49.44 8.05 -6.60
CA ILE A 409 48.39 8.60 -5.76
C ILE A 409 48.28 7.71 -4.53
N HIS A 410 48.60 8.26 -3.37
CA HIS A 410 48.47 7.58 -2.09
C HIS A 410 47.07 7.84 -1.51
N GLY A 411 46.18 6.87 -1.62
CA GLY A 411 44.84 6.85 -1.03
C GLY A 411 44.29 5.42 -1.04
N SER A 412 43.45 5.06 -0.07
CA SER A 412 42.87 3.70 0.08
C SER A 412 42.01 3.23 -1.09
N ASP A 413 41.71 4.15 -2.00
CA ASP A 413 40.59 4.09 -2.90
C ASP A 413 41.02 3.97 -4.37
N VAL A 414 42.33 4.02 -4.65
CA VAL A 414 42.92 3.86 -6.00
C VAL A 414 43.31 2.41 -6.22
N ALA A 415 42.71 1.77 -7.22
CA ALA A 415 43.01 0.38 -7.59
C ALA A 415 44.02 0.29 -8.75
N GLY A 416 44.11 1.32 -9.59
CA GLY A 416 45.09 1.34 -10.68
C GLY A 416 45.00 2.56 -11.58
N TYR A 417 45.68 2.49 -12.73
CA TYR A 417 45.79 3.57 -13.70
C TYR A 417 45.47 3.11 -15.13
N LEU A 418 44.87 4.02 -15.89
CA LEU A 418 44.67 3.91 -17.33
C LEU A 418 45.63 4.86 -18.05
N VAL A 419 46.35 4.36 -19.04
CA VAL A 419 47.24 5.14 -19.91
C VAL A 419 46.56 5.38 -21.24
N TYR A 420 46.40 6.65 -21.59
CA TYR A 420 45.82 7.13 -22.83
C TYR A 420 46.95 7.62 -23.73
N TYR A 421 46.95 7.22 -25.00
CA TYR A 421 47.93 7.69 -25.98
C TYR A 421 47.32 7.91 -27.38
N GLY A 422 47.89 8.82 -28.15
CA GLY A 422 47.50 9.09 -29.53
C GLY A 422 48.42 10.08 -30.25
N GLU A 423 48.12 10.36 -31.52
CA GLU A 423 48.99 11.18 -32.39
C GLU A 423 48.64 12.66 -32.42
N SER A 424 47.54 13.05 -31.74
CA SER A 424 47.06 14.43 -31.72
C SER A 424 46.74 14.89 -30.30
N PRO A 425 47.02 16.15 -29.94
CA PRO A 425 46.70 16.69 -28.62
C PRO A 425 45.22 16.47 -28.27
N GLY A 426 44.94 15.95 -27.08
CA GLY A 426 43.59 15.67 -26.59
C GLY A 426 42.85 14.51 -27.29
N ALA A 427 43.46 13.86 -28.28
CA ALA A 427 42.86 12.75 -29.05
C ALA A 427 43.69 11.48 -28.90
N TYR A 428 43.33 10.68 -27.89
CA TYR A 428 44.08 9.50 -27.46
C TYR A 428 43.55 8.19 -28.06
N PHE A 429 43.47 8.12 -29.39
CA PHE A 429 42.92 6.96 -30.13
C PHE A 429 44.00 6.00 -30.67
N GLY A 430 45.20 5.99 -30.08
CA GLY A 430 46.29 5.16 -30.56
C GLY A 430 45.98 3.67 -30.48
N ASP A 431 46.46 2.92 -31.47
CA ASP A 431 46.25 1.48 -31.64
C ASP A 431 47.52 0.69 -32.01
N GLU A 432 48.64 1.37 -32.30
CA GLU A 432 49.88 0.74 -32.78
C GLU A 432 50.81 0.21 -31.69
N ALA A 433 50.61 0.57 -30.42
CA ALA A 433 51.48 0.13 -29.34
C ALA A 433 51.32 -1.37 -29.09
N VAL A 434 52.42 -2.06 -28.78
CA VAL A 434 52.42 -3.50 -28.45
C VAL A 434 51.53 -3.80 -27.25
N ALA A 435 51.42 -2.85 -26.31
CA ALA A 435 50.55 -2.94 -25.14
C ALA A 435 49.05 -2.89 -25.48
N GLY A 436 48.68 -2.65 -26.73
CA GLY A 436 47.30 -2.63 -27.22
C GLY A 436 46.75 -1.22 -27.42
N ARG A 437 45.46 -1.16 -27.77
CA ARG A 437 44.73 0.09 -28.05
C ARG A 437 44.54 0.92 -26.79
N SER A 438 44.64 2.24 -26.94
CA SER A 438 44.29 3.23 -25.91
C SER A 438 42.79 3.19 -25.56
N PRO A 439 42.40 3.27 -24.25
CA PRO A 439 43.26 3.30 -23.08
C PRO A 439 43.78 1.91 -22.68
N ILE A 440 45.01 1.88 -22.15
CA ILE A 440 45.66 0.67 -21.63
C ILE A 440 45.53 0.65 -20.10
N ASP A 441 44.96 -0.41 -19.54
CA ASP A 441 44.97 -0.65 -18.09
C ASP A 441 46.33 -1.18 -17.64
N VAL A 442 47.00 -0.42 -16.78
CA VAL A 442 48.32 -0.78 -16.28
C VAL A 442 48.31 -1.28 -14.83
N GLY A 443 47.15 -1.42 -14.21
CA GLY A 443 47.01 -1.78 -12.79
C GLY A 443 47.62 -0.71 -11.88
N ASP A 444 48.24 -1.13 -10.78
CA ASP A 444 48.85 -0.27 -9.75
C ASP A 444 50.23 0.31 -10.16
N ARG A 445 50.73 -0.03 -11.34
CA ARG A 445 52.01 0.46 -11.85
C ARG A 445 51.97 1.96 -12.09
N THR A 446 53.03 2.65 -11.71
CA THR A 446 53.21 4.10 -11.95
C THR A 446 54.21 4.41 -13.07
N ARG A 447 54.63 3.37 -13.79
CA ARG A 447 55.51 3.47 -14.94
C ARG A 447 55.15 2.43 -16.00
N ILE A 448 55.30 2.78 -17.27
CA ILE A 448 55.17 1.85 -18.38
C ILE A 448 56.09 2.26 -19.53
N ARG A 449 56.66 1.27 -20.22
CA ARG A 449 57.33 1.46 -21.50
C ARG A 449 56.36 1.06 -22.62
N LEU A 450 55.92 2.02 -23.42
CA LEU A 450 55.05 1.79 -24.57
C LEU A 450 55.91 1.56 -25.81
N GLU A 451 55.97 0.32 -26.28
CA GLU A 451 56.75 -0.11 -27.45
C GLU A 451 55.88 -0.23 -28.70
N GLY A 452 56.51 -0.27 -29.88
CA GLY A 452 55.81 -0.36 -31.17
C GLY A 452 55.44 1.00 -31.78
N LEU A 453 55.88 2.09 -31.16
CA LEU A 453 55.62 3.45 -31.63
C LEU A 453 56.58 3.84 -32.76
N SER A 454 56.09 4.61 -33.73
CA SER A 454 56.88 5.00 -34.89
C SER A 454 57.89 6.11 -34.57
N ASN A 455 59.17 5.85 -34.83
CA ASN A 455 60.21 6.86 -34.68
C ASN A 455 59.96 8.11 -35.55
N GLY A 456 60.22 9.28 -34.99
CA GLY A 456 60.01 10.56 -35.66
C GLY A 456 58.55 11.03 -35.66
N ARG A 457 57.58 10.26 -35.16
CA ARG A 457 56.18 10.69 -34.97
C ARG A 457 55.94 11.20 -33.55
N ALA A 458 55.16 12.27 -33.41
CA ALA A 458 54.81 12.81 -32.09
C ALA A 458 53.63 12.05 -31.50
N TYR A 459 53.75 11.70 -30.23
CA TYR A 459 52.70 11.05 -29.45
C TYR A 459 52.38 11.88 -28.21
N TYR A 460 51.11 11.90 -27.86
CA TYR A 460 50.54 12.60 -26.72
C TYR A 460 49.98 11.58 -25.75
N PHE A 461 50.23 11.79 -24.47
CA PHE A 461 49.96 10.84 -23.39
C PHE A 461 49.25 11.53 -22.24
N ALA A 462 48.26 10.84 -21.68
CA ALA A 462 47.62 11.22 -20.44
C ALA A 462 47.34 9.98 -19.59
N VAL A 463 47.23 10.16 -18.28
CA VAL A 463 46.93 9.06 -17.34
C VAL A 463 45.73 9.43 -16.49
N ALA A 464 44.81 8.49 -16.28
CA ALA A 464 43.75 8.59 -15.27
C ALA A 464 43.94 7.50 -14.21
N ALA A 465 43.54 7.77 -12.97
CA ALA A 465 43.43 6.76 -11.94
C ALA A 465 41.99 6.21 -11.88
N TYR A 466 41.84 4.92 -11.58
CA TYR A 466 40.55 4.28 -11.30
C TYR A 466 40.58 3.63 -9.91
N GLY A 467 39.41 3.50 -9.30
CA GLY A 467 39.21 3.02 -7.95
C GLY A 467 38.63 1.62 -7.86
N ARG A 468 38.04 1.30 -6.70
CA ARG A 468 37.55 -0.05 -6.37
C ARG A 468 36.43 -0.57 -7.28
N THR A 469 35.75 0.31 -8.03
CA THR A 469 34.69 -0.13 -8.97
C THR A 469 35.22 -0.40 -10.38
N GLY A 470 36.54 -0.30 -10.58
CA GLY A 470 37.25 -0.64 -11.80
C GLY A 470 37.24 0.48 -12.83
N VAL A 471 37.78 0.23 -14.03
CA VAL A 471 38.03 1.23 -15.08
C VAL A 471 36.85 2.16 -15.44
N ALA A 472 35.60 1.74 -15.16
CA ALA A 472 34.41 2.56 -15.36
C ALA A 472 34.31 3.78 -14.43
N ASP A 473 35.08 3.81 -13.34
CA ASP A 473 35.13 4.92 -12.37
C ASP A 473 36.31 5.88 -12.55
N ALA A 474 37.05 5.73 -13.65
CA ALA A 474 38.25 6.50 -13.93
C ALA A 474 38.02 8.00 -13.75
N GLY A 475 38.93 8.63 -12.99
CA GLY A 475 38.92 10.06 -12.71
C GLY A 475 39.38 10.90 -13.89
N ARG A 476 39.65 12.18 -13.61
CA ARG A 476 40.13 13.12 -14.63
C ARG A 476 41.54 12.74 -15.10
N LEU A 477 41.79 12.97 -16.39
CA LEU A 477 43.11 12.83 -16.99
C LEU A 477 44.13 13.77 -16.32
N SER A 478 45.39 13.32 -16.28
CA SER A 478 46.56 14.11 -15.91
C SER A 478 46.75 15.30 -16.85
N ALA A 479 47.78 16.12 -16.58
CA ALA A 479 48.29 17.00 -17.63
C ALA A 479 48.84 16.12 -18.78
N GLU A 480 48.65 16.58 -20.02
CA GLU A 480 49.17 15.89 -21.20
C GLU A 480 50.70 16.01 -21.23
N ALA A 481 51.37 14.91 -21.53
CA ALA A 481 52.78 14.87 -21.86
C ALA A 481 52.95 14.47 -23.32
N PHE A 482 54.02 14.90 -23.97
CA PHE A 482 54.33 14.51 -25.34
C PHE A 482 55.76 13.97 -25.43
N ALA A 483 55.96 13.01 -26.34
CA ALA A 483 57.29 12.56 -26.73
C ALA A 483 57.33 12.17 -28.21
N ARG A 484 58.53 12.15 -28.79
CA ARG A 484 58.78 11.69 -30.15
C ARG A 484 59.85 10.60 -30.12
N PRO A 485 59.48 9.31 -30.27
CA PRO A 485 60.44 8.21 -30.31
C PRO A 485 61.56 8.46 -31.32
N SER A 486 62.77 8.06 -30.98
CA SER A 486 63.92 8.19 -31.88
C SER A 486 65.03 7.20 -31.56
N ARG A 487 65.75 6.76 -32.59
CA ARG A 487 66.93 5.87 -32.48
C ARG A 487 68.11 6.48 -31.71
N ALA A 488 68.12 7.79 -31.50
CA ALA A 488 69.16 8.48 -30.77
C ALA A 488 68.71 8.69 -29.31
N ALA A 489 69.49 8.17 -28.35
CA ALA A 489 69.44 8.66 -26.98
C ALA A 489 69.97 10.10 -26.99
N ARG A 490 69.16 11.06 -26.55
CA ARG A 490 69.66 12.42 -26.24
C ARG A 490 70.10 12.49 -24.80
#